data_AF-E7EZM5-F1
#
_entry.id   AF-E7EZM5-F1
#
_cell.length_a   1.000
_cell.length_b   1.000
_cell.length_c   1.000
_cell.angle_alpha   90.00
_cell.angle_beta   90.00
_cell.angle_gamma   90.00
#
_symmetry.space_group_name_H-M   'P 1'
#
loop_
_entity.id
_entity.type
_entity.pdbx_description
1 polymer ?
#
loop_
_entity_poly.entity_id
_entity_poly.type
_entity_poly.pdbx_seq_one_letter_code
_entity_poly.pdbx_strand_id
1 'polypeptide(L)'
;MASYTVEEFELSQKHEDILGKRALLLQQMEAHYEQQRAKRKQQFLMCQAAKQRNAQILKDLENVEKNLQTRQLLHPNIISLETRYWASVERNLPEWEQYLLGKGQPPLSESEKKLKQQRLKTAQQDPSPAQCRGKPPRPKP
;
A
#
# COMPACT_ATOMS: atom_id res chain seq x y z
N MET A 1 66.37 52.24 -23.22
CA MET A 1 66.01 51.09 -24.07
C MET A 1 65.84 49.81 -23.26
N ALA A 2 66.79 49.43 -22.40
CA ALA A 2 66.67 48.22 -21.57
C ALA A 2 65.43 48.18 -20.66
N SER A 3 64.98 49.32 -20.12
CA SER A 3 63.74 49.41 -19.33
C SER A 3 62.49 49.05 -20.14
N TYR A 4 62.32 49.70 -21.30
CA TYR A 4 61.22 49.41 -22.23
C TYR A 4 61.17 47.93 -22.63
N THR A 5 62.32 47.29 -22.89
CA THR A 5 62.34 45.86 -23.25
C THR A 5 61.91 44.94 -22.11
N VAL A 6 62.18 45.31 -20.84
CA VAL A 6 61.72 44.55 -19.68
C VAL A 6 60.22 44.71 -19.48
N GLU A 7 59.71 45.94 -19.60
CA GLU A 7 58.27 46.24 -19.48
C GLU A 7 57.43 45.53 -20.55
N GLU A 8 57.88 45.52 -21.82
CA GLU A 8 57.23 44.80 -22.91
C GLU A 8 57.22 43.28 -22.69
N PHE A 9 58.31 42.74 -22.16
CA PHE A 9 58.39 41.31 -21.82
C PHE A 9 57.40 40.96 -20.69
N GLU A 10 57.35 41.76 -19.62
CA GLU A 10 56.38 41.56 -18.53
C GLU A 10 54.93 41.69 -19.00
N LEU A 11 54.64 42.65 -19.88
CA LEU A 11 53.32 42.84 -20.45
C LEU A 11 52.91 41.65 -21.33
N SER A 12 53.84 41.16 -22.14
CA SER A 12 53.65 39.96 -22.97
C SER A 12 53.36 38.73 -22.09
N GLN A 13 54.12 38.54 -21.00
CA GLN A 13 53.88 37.44 -20.07
C GLN A 13 52.48 37.52 -19.42
N LYS A 14 52.07 38.72 -18.97
CA LYS A 14 50.72 38.94 -18.44
C LYS A 14 49.64 38.67 -19.50
N HIS A 15 49.89 39.02 -20.76
CA HIS A 15 48.98 38.75 -21.86
C HIS A 15 48.78 37.25 -22.08
N GLU A 16 49.86 36.48 -22.13
CA GLU A 16 49.82 35.02 -22.25
C GLU A 16 49.05 34.37 -21.07
N ASP A 17 49.30 34.83 -19.85
CA ASP A 17 48.55 34.36 -18.66
C ASP A 17 47.04 34.65 -18.77
N ILE A 18 46.67 35.82 -19.28
CA ILE A 18 45.26 36.20 -19.51
C ILE A 18 44.64 35.31 -20.59
N LEU A 19 45.35 35.07 -21.70
CA LEU A 19 44.89 34.19 -22.76
C LEU A 19 44.70 32.75 -22.27
N GLY A 20 45.65 32.22 -21.50
CA GLY A 20 45.55 30.89 -20.90
C GLY A 20 44.34 30.75 -19.96
N LYS A 21 44.13 31.72 -19.07
CA LYS A 21 42.95 31.74 -18.18
C LYS A 21 41.64 31.83 -18.97
N ARG A 22 41.60 32.66 -20.02
CA ARG A 22 40.42 32.82 -20.87
C ARG A 22 40.09 31.53 -21.62
N ALA A 23 41.10 30.86 -22.18
CA ALA A 23 40.91 29.59 -22.87
C ALA A 23 40.32 28.53 -21.94
N LEU A 24 40.86 28.40 -20.72
CA LEU A 24 40.35 27.47 -19.71
C LEU A 24 38.91 27.78 -19.30
N LEU A 25 38.59 29.06 -19.06
CA LEU A 25 37.22 29.47 -18.70
C LEU A 25 36.23 29.17 -19.84
N LEU A 26 36.59 29.46 -21.09
CA LEU A 26 35.74 29.17 -22.25
C LEU A 26 35.47 27.67 -22.38
N GLN A 27 36.50 26.84 -22.23
CA GLN A 27 36.36 25.38 -22.24
C GLN A 27 35.41 24.88 -21.14
N GLN A 28 35.52 25.43 -19.92
CA GLN A 28 34.62 25.10 -18.82
C GLN A 28 33.16 25.52 -19.11
N MET A 29 32.97 26.71 -19.68
CA MET A 29 31.65 27.21 -20.05
C MET A 29 31.00 26.36 -21.13
N GLU A 30 31.77 25.94 -22.14
CA GLU A 30 31.30 25.08 -23.22
C GLU A 30 30.87 23.70 -22.68
N ALA A 31 31.73 23.04 -21.89
CA ALA A 31 31.41 21.75 -21.27
C ALA A 31 30.14 21.83 -20.40
N HIS A 32 30.01 22.89 -19.59
CA HIS A 32 28.82 23.10 -18.77
C HIS A 32 27.56 23.34 -19.60
N TYR A 33 27.66 24.10 -20.69
CA TYR A 33 26.55 24.33 -21.62
C TYR A 33 26.09 23.02 -22.27
N GLU A 34 27.02 22.19 -22.74
CA GLU A 34 26.71 20.90 -23.34
C GLU A 34 26.03 19.95 -22.36
N GLN A 35 26.54 19.87 -21.12
CA GLN A 35 25.95 19.07 -20.05
C GLN A 35 24.50 19.52 -19.75
N GLN A 36 24.27 20.82 -19.62
CA GLN A 36 22.91 21.35 -19.41
C GLN A 36 22.00 21.05 -20.59
N ARG A 37 22.50 21.20 -21.82
CA ARG A 37 21.74 20.90 -23.04
C ARG A 37 21.34 19.42 -23.09
N ALA A 38 22.25 18.52 -22.76
CA ALA A 38 21.97 17.08 -22.69
C ALA A 38 20.92 16.75 -21.62
N LYS A 39 21.07 17.31 -20.41
CA LYS A 39 20.11 17.15 -19.31
C LYS A 39 18.70 17.62 -19.69
N ARG A 40 18.59 18.80 -20.31
CA ARG A 40 17.28 19.33 -20.78
C ARG A 40 16.65 18.43 -21.84
N LYS A 41 17.43 17.94 -22.80
CA LYS A 41 16.94 16.99 -23.81
C LYS A 41 16.43 15.69 -23.16
N GLN A 42 17.17 15.13 -22.20
CA GLN A 42 16.76 13.93 -21.47
C GLN A 42 15.46 14.17 -20.69
N GLN A 43 15.37 15.28 -19.95
CA GLN A 43 14.17 15.65 -19.20
C GLN A 43 12.97 15.83 -20.12
N PHE A 44 13.14 16.47 -21.27
CA PHE A 44 12.07 16.64 -22.26
C PHE A 44 11.53 15.28 -22.74
N LEU A 45 12.42 14.33 -23.09
CA LEU A 45 12.02 12.99 -23.50
C LEU A 45 11.29 12.23 -22.39
N MET A 46 11.79 12.31 -21.15
CA MET A 46 11.13 11.70 -19.99
C MET A 46 9.73 12.28 -19.74
N CYS A 47 9.60 13.61 -19.81
CA CYS A 47 8.32 14.29 -19.67
C CYS A 47 7.34 13.89 -20.78
N GLN A 48 7.81 13.78 -22.03
CA GLN A 48 6.98 13.35 -23.15
C GLN A 48 6.49 11.91 -22.97
N ALA A 49 7.38 11.00 -22.59
CA ALA A 49 7.03 9.61 -22.31
C ALA A 49 6.05 9.48 -21.12
N ALA A 50 6.29 10.23 -20.04
CA ALA A 50 5.39 10.28 -18.89
C ALA A 50 4.01 10.82 -19.27
N LYS A 51 3.95 11.87 -20.11
CA LYS A 51 2.69 12.44 -20.62
C LYS A 51 1.92 11.41 -21.46
N GLN A 52 2.59 10.68 -22.35
CA GLN A 52 1.97 9.64 -23.16
C GLN A 52 1.43 8.49 -22.30
N ARG A 53 2.23 8.00 -21.35
CA ARG A 53 1.81 6.98 -20.38
C ARG A 53 0.59 7.43 -19.58
N ASN A 54 0.61 8.66 -19.06
CA ASN A 54 -0.50 9.20 -18.27
C ASN A 54 -1.77 9.34 -19.12
N ALA A 55 -1.66 9.79 -20.37
CA ALA A 55 -2.79 9.87 -21.29
C ALA A 55 -3.41 8.49 -21.55
N GLN A 56 -2.58 7.45 -21.70
CA GLN A 56 -3.05 6.07 -21.85
C GLN A 56 -3.77 5.58 -20.59
N ILE A 57 -3.16 5.76 -19.41
CA ILE A 57 -3.77 5.38 -18.13
C ILE A 57 -5.13 6.07 -17.94
N LEU A 58 -5.22 7.37 -18.23
CA LEU A 58 -6.48 8.11 -18.11
C LEU A 58 -7.56 7.54 -19.03
N LYS A 59 -7.20 7.22 -20.28
CA LYS A 59 -8.12 6.58 -21.22
C LYS A 59 -8.58 5.20 -20.73
N ASP A 60 -7.68 4.41 -20.16
CA ASP A 60 -7.99 3.10 -19.62
C ASP A 60 -8.92 3.20 -18.40
N LEU A 61 -8.67 4.16 -17.51
CA LEU A 61 -9.55 4.44 -16.37
C LEU A 61 -10.94 4.89 -16.81
N GLU A 62 -11.04 5.78 -17.80
CA GLU A 62 -12.32 6.22 -18.36
C GLU A 62 -13.10 5.04 -18.99
N ASN A 63 -12.40 4.14 -19.68
CA ASN A 63 -13.02 2.93 -20.22
C ASN A 63 -13.53 2.00 -19.10
N VAL A 64 -12.72 1.79 -18.06
CA VAL A 64 -13.13 0.99 -16.89
C VAL A 64 -14.33 1.63 -16.19
N GLU A 65 -14.34 2.94 -16.02
CA GLU A 65 -15.46 3.68 -15.44
C GLU A 65 -16.75 3.45 -16.25
N LYS A 66 -16.71 3.64 -17.58
CA LYS A 66 -17.88 3.38 -18.45
C LYS A 66 -18.36 1.93 -18.36
N ASN A 67 -17.43 0.98 -18.30
CA ASN A 67 -17.76 -0.44 -18.12
C ASN A 67 -18.39 -0.72 -16.74
N LEU A 68 -17.99 0.00 -15.69
CA LEU A 68 -18.59 -0.11 -14.37
C LEU A 68 -19.96 0.56 -14.29
N GLN A 69 -20.15 1.71 -14.94
CA GLN A 69 -21.45 2.40 -14.99
C GLN A 69 -22.51 1.60 -15.77
N THR A 70 -22.10 0.89 -16.81
CA THR A 70 -23.01 0.05 -17.63
C THR A 70 -23.33 -1.30 -16.98
N ARG A 71 -22.51 -1.77 -16.03
CA ARG A 71 -22.89 -2.92 -15.20
C ARG A 71 -24.09 -2.50 -14.36
N GLN A 72 -25.17 -3.29 -14.44
CA GLN A 72 -26.33 -3.09 -13.57
C GLN A 72 -25.83 -3.01 -12.12
N LEU A 73 -26.12 -1.87 -11.48
CA LEU A 73 -26.00 -1.73 -10.04
C LEU A 73 -26.68 -2.94 -9.39
N LEU A 74 -26.07 -3.47 -8.33
CA LEU A 74 -26.60 -4.60 -7.58
C LEU A 74 -28.11 -4.41 -7.38
N HIS A 75 -28.90 -5.46 -7.62
CA HIS A 75 -30.35 -5.40 -7.42
C HIS A 75 -30.65 -4.75 -6.05
N PRO A 76 -31.65 -3.87 -5.89
CA PRO A 76 -31.87 -3.12 -4.65
C PRO A 76 -31.95 -4.00 -3.40
N ASN A 77 -32.42 -5.25 -3.53
CA ASN A 77 -32.38 -6.24 -2.44
C ASN A 77 -30.95 -6.59 -1.99
N ILE A 78 -30.00 -6.72 -2.91
CA ILE A 78 -28.59 -6.99 -2.59
C ILE A 78 -27.98 -5.77 -1.87
N ILE A 79 -28.24 -4.55 -2.35
CA ILE A 79 -27.79 -3.32 -1.70
C ILE A 79 -28.33 -3.23 -0.27
N SER A 80 -29.62 -3.53 -0.06
CA SER A 80 -30.22 -3.50 1.27
C SER A 80 -29.68 -4.60 2.19
N LEU A 81 -29.38 -5.79 1.65
CA LEU A 81 -28.70 -6.86 2.38
C LEU A 81 -27.27 -6.48 2.76
N GLU A 82 -26.49 -5.92 1.83
CA GLU A 82 -25.12 -5.45 2.07
C GLU A 82 -25.09 -4.34 3.12
N THR A 83 -25.99 -3.37 2.99
CA THR A 83 -26.14 -2.28 3.98
C THR A 83 -26.46 -2.83 5.36
N ARG A 84 -27.39 -3.79 5.44
CA ARG A 84 -27.75 -4.44 6.71
C ARG A 84 -26.61 -5.29 7.26
N TYR A 85 -25.86 -5.96 6.39
CA TYR A 85 -24.69 -6.74 6.77
C TYR A 85 -23.61 -5.85 7.38
N TRP A 86 -23.19 -4.79 6.68
CA TRP A 86 -22.20 -3.85 7.20
C TRP A 86 -22.67 -3.17 8.49
N ALA A 87 -23.94 -2.77 8.59
CA ALA A 87 -24.50 -2.26 9.85
C ALA A 87 -24.46 -3.30 10.99
N SER A 88 -24.62 -4.59 10.68
CA SER A 88 -24.45 -5.66 11.67
C SER A 88 -22.99 -5.89 12.04
N VAL A 89 -22.05 -5.76 11.09
CA VAL A 89 -20.61 -5.83 11.35
C VAL A 89 -20.19 -4.69 12.26
N GLU A 90 -20.60 -3.46 11.95
CA GLU A 90 -20.34 -2.27 12.78
C GLU A 90 -20.94 -2.40 14.18
N ARG A 91 -22.16 -2.97 14.31
CA ARG A 91 -22.77 -3.21 15.62
C ARG A 91 -22.01 -4.24 16.45
N ASN A 92 -21.51 -5.32 15.82
CA ASN A 92 -20.83 -6.40 16.52
C ASN A 92 -19.32 -6.14 16.72
N LEU A 93 -18.74 -5.20 15.96
CA LEU A 93 -17.31 -4.86 15.99
C LEU A 93 -16.76 -4.61 17.41
N PRO A 94 -17.44 -3.89 18.31
CA PRO A 94 -16.99 -3.71 19.69
C PRO A 94 -16.83 -5.02 20.48
N GLU A 95 -17.70 -6.02 20.25
CA GLU A 95 -17.57 -7.32 20.92
C GLU A 95 -16.31 -8.07 20.46
N TRP A 96 -15.88 -7.82 19.23
CA TRP A 96 -14.68 -8.41 18.62
C TRP A 96 -13.40 -7.62 18.89
N GLU A 97 -13.50 -6.36 19.34
CA GLU A 97 -12.36 -5.45 19.49
C GLU A 97 -11.23 -6.05 20.33
N GLN A 98 -11.54 -6.62 21.49
CA GLN A 98 -10.52 -7.21 22.37
C GLN A 98 -9.83 -8.43 21.73
N TYR A 99 -10.57 -9.25 20.97
CA TYR A 99 -10.02 -10.40 20.27
C TYR A 99 -9.16 -9.97 19.08
N LEU A 100 -9.63 -9.01 18.27
CA LEU A 100 -8.90 -8.47 17.13
C LEU A 100 -7.61 -7.75 17.56
N LEU A 101 -7.60 -7.17 18.77
CA LEU A 101 -6.40 -6.60 19.39
C LEU A 101 -5.49 -7.65 20.07
N GLY A 102 -5.85 -8.93 20.05
CA GLY A 102 -5.09 -10.03 20.64
C GLY A 102 -5.15 -10.13 22.17
N LYS A 103 -6.09 -9.43 22.82
CA LYS A 103 -6.18 -9.27 24.28
C LYS A 103 -7.24 -10.15 24.95
N GLY A 104 -8.00 -10.94 24.18
CA GLY A 104 -9.13 -11.71 24.70
C GLY A 104 -9.50 -12.91 23.83
N GLN A 105 -10.43 -13.72 24.33
CA GLN A 105 -11.07 -14.80 23.56
C GLN A 105 -12.13 -14.21 22.61
N PRO A 106 -12.39 -14.83 21.45
CA PRO A 106 -13.43 -14.35 20.54
C PRO A 106 -14.80 -14.41 21.23
N PRO A 107 -15.70 -13.45 20.96
CA PRO A 107 -17.05 -13.48 21.52
C PRO A 107 -17.77 -14.74 21.03
N LEU A 108 -18.43 -15.44 21.96
CA LEU A 108 -19.21 -16.64 21.63
C LEU A 108 -20.37 -16.25 20.71
N SER A 109 -20.49 -16.89 19.55
CA SER A 109 -21.55 -16.57 18.58
C SER A 109 -22.94 -16.79 19.19
N GLU A 110 -23.97 -16.05 18.75
CA GLU A 110 -25.33 -16.23 19.28
C GLU A 110 -25.86 -17.66 19.13
N SER A 111 -25.48 -18.34 18.05
CA SER A 111 -25.77 -19.76 17.80
C SER A 111 -25.15 -20.66 18.86
N GLU A 112 -23.89 -20.42 19.22
CA GLU A 112 -23.20 -21.15 20.29
C GLU A 112 -23.75 -20.82 21.68
N LYS A 113 -24.15 -19.56 21.93
CA LYS A 113 -24.83 -19.14 23.17
C LYS A 113 -26.13 -19.92 23.37
N LYS A 114 -26.97 -20.04 22.32
CA LYS A 114 -28.21 -20.82 22.37
C LYS A 114 -27.94 -22.31 22.62
N LEU A 115 -26.93 -22.89 21.96
CA LEU A 115 -26.57 -24.30 22.13
C LEU A 115 -26.06 -24.61 23.55
N LYS A 116 -25.26 -23.72 24.14
CA LYS A 116 -24.81 -23.84 25.54
C LYS A 116 -25.97 -23.72 26.54
N GLN A 117 -26.89 -22.77 26.33
CA GLN A 117 -28.08 -22.65 27.18
C GLN A 117 -28.96 -23.91 27.14
N GLN A 118 -29.09 -24.54 25.96
CA GLN A 118 -29.85 -25.78 25.82
C GLN A 118 -29.18 -26.95 26.57
N ARG A 119 -27.84 -27.06 26.51
CA ARG A 119 -27.06 -28.07 27.24
C ARG A 119 -27.09 -27.88 28.77
N LEU A 120 -27.06 -26.64 29.25
CA LEU A 120 -27.13 -26.36 30.69
C LEU A 120 -28.51 -26.70 31.27
N LYS A 121 -29.60 -26.51 30.50
CA LYS A 121 -30.94 -26.95 30.90
C LYS A 121 -31.06 -28.47 31.02
N THR A 122 -30.31 -29.25 30.22
CA THR A 122 -30.32 -30.72 30.30
C THR A 122 -29.48 -31.25 31.46
N ALA A 123 -28.45 -30.52 31.91
CA ALA A 123 -27.55 -30.99 32.95
C ALA A 123 -28.06 -30.83 34.40
N GLN A 124 -29.10 -30.01 34.65
CA GLN A 124 -29.66 -29.82 36.00
C GLN A 124 -30.81 -30.77 36.36
N GLN A 125 -31.22 -31.66 35.45
CA GLN A 125 -32.20 -32.70 35.74
C GLN A 125 -31.51 -34.06 35.82
N ASP A 126 -30.73 -34.32 36.87
CA ASP A 126 -30.39 -35.70 37.29
C ASP A 126 -29.86 -35.75 38.74
N PRO A 127 -30.69 -36.14 39.71
CA PRO A 127 -30.27 -37.02 40.78
C PRO A 127 -30.86 -38.41 40.52
N SER A 128 -30.09 -39.27 39.86
CA SER A 128 -30.50 -40.65 39.56
C SER A 128 -29.91 -41.63 40.60
N PRO A 129 -30.71 -42.23 41.49
CA PRO A 129 -30.28 -43.36 42.30
C PRO A 129 -30.36 -44.64 41.45
N ALA A 130 -29.20 -45.13 41.02
CA ALA A 130 -29.04 -46.39 40.30
C ALA A 130 -29.44 -47.60 41.19
N GLN A 131 -30.54 -48.27 40.84
CA GLN A 131 -30.86 -49.62 41.28
C GLN A 131 -31.25 -50.49 40.07
N CYS A 132 -31.07 -51.81 40.28
CA CYS A 132 -31.34 -52.93 39.37
C CYS A 132 -30.17 -53.30 38.45
N ARG A 133 -29.21 -54.11 38.93
CA ARG A 133 -29.25 -55.59 39.04
C ARG A 133 -29.45 -56.29 37.69
N GLY A 134 -28.38 -56.95 37.23
CA GLY A 134 -28.42 -57.93 36.16
C GLY A 134 -27.02 -58.38 35.77
N LYS A 135 -26.25 -58.97 36.69
CA LYS A 135 -24.99 -59.64 36.31
C LYS A 135 -25.34 -61.05 35.83
N PRO A 136 -25.02 -61.42 34.58
CA PRO A 136 -25.20 -62.79 34.10
C PRO A 136 -24.21 -63.76 34.76
N PRO A 137 -24.50 -65.07 34.76
CA PRO A 137 -23.79 -66.06 35.58
C PRO A 137 -22.38 -66.36 35.06
N ARG A 138 -21.45 -66.54 36.01
CA ARG A 138 -20.06 -66.94 35.79
C ARG A 138 -19.98 -68.43 35.42
N PRO A 139 -19.18 -68.82 34.41
CA PRO A 139 -18.73 -70.21 34.27
C PRO A 139 -17.77 -70.59 35.42
N LYS A 140 -17.85 -71.84 35.89
CA LYS A 140 -16.96 -72.46 36.89
C LYS A 140 -16.21 -73.64 36.26
N PRO A 141 -15.07 -74.03 36.84
CA PRO A 141 -13.81 -73.29 36.95
C PRO A 141 -12.84 -73.66 35.81
#